data_AF-A0A8T3MB70-F1
#
_entry.id   AF-A0A8T3MB70-F1
#
_cell.length_a   1.000
_cell.length_b   1.000
_cell.length_c   1.000
_cell.angle_alpha   90.00
_cell.angle_beta   90.00
_cell.angle_gamma   90.00
#
_symmetry.space_group_name_H-M   'P 1'
#
loop_
_entity.id
_entity.type
_entity.pdbx_description
1 polymer ?
#
loop_
_entity_poly.entity_id
_entity_poly.type
_entity_poly.pdbx_seq_one_letter_code
_entity_poly.pdbx_strand_id
1 'polypeptide(L)'
;MTRSTRPLRGLLGLTVPVVLIAMVALPTFAADPSPSPAASERPEKSPRPAKAEKAPATPVTLSGTVGTRTDAEGRTEYTLTTGTTTVVIDGGPSWFYGDNHPLKAYVGKNVTITGSRRGGDTEVDVKAVDGTAIRAAGRPAWAGGWKRVGARHPGWTQEKMDRWNARRADKAKALGLDCFPPGQCKVKPGKGAPAPDDLPNPDAGG
;
A
#
# COMPACT_ATOMS: atom_id res chain seq x y z
N MET A 1 -47.24 12.30 -46.41
CA MET A 1 -46.07 13.15 -46.68
C MET A 1 -44.81 12.39 -46.27
N THR A 2 -43.88 12.29 -47.23
CA THR A 2 -42.43 12.04 -47.13
C THR A 2 -41.88 10.70 -46.60
N ARG A 3 -41.31 9.94 -47.57
CA ARG A 3 -40.40 8.79 -47.45
C ARG A 3 -38.99 9.23 -47.04
N SER A 4 -38.18 8.35 -46.44
CA SER A 4 -36.87 7.91 -46.99
C SER A 4 -36.23 6.82 -46.10
N THR A 5 -36.18 5.54 -46.50
CA THR A 5 -35.12 4.77 -47.21
C THR A 5 -33.76 4.59 -46.48
N ARG A 6 -33.40 3.32 -46.21
CA ARG A 6 -32.16 2.76 -45.61
C ARG A 6 -30.99 2.71 -46.64
N PRO A 7 -29.72 2.37 -46.28
CA PRO A 7 -29.25 0.96 -46.08
C PRO A 7 -28.17 0.80 -44.95
N LEU A 8 -27.95 -0.31 -44.24
CA LEU A 8 -27.57 -1.73 -44.52
C LEU A 8 -26.12 -1.96 -45.01
N ARG A 9 -25.33 -2.68 -44.17
CA ARG A 9 -24.23 -3.66 -44.44
C ARG A 9 -22.80 -3.35 -43.96
N GLY A 10 -22.18 -4.37 -43.35
CA GLY A 10 -20.73 -4.55 -43.15
C GLY A 10 -20.43 -5.55 -42.01
N LEU A 11 -20.52 -6.88 -42.24
CA LEU A 11 -19.40 -7.84 -42.37
C LEU A 11 -18.47 -7.93 -41.14
N LEU A 12 -18.54 -9.01 -40.34
CA LEU A 12 -17.77 -10.27 -40.42
C LEU A 12 -16.26 -10.10 -40.14
N GLY A 13 -15.79 -10.65 -39.01
CA GLY A 13 -14.36 -10.68 -38.65
C GLY A 13 -14.10 -11.57 -37.44
N LEU A 14 -13.97 -12.87 -37.70
CA LEU A 14 -13.54 -13.93 -36.78
C LEU A 14 -12.01 -14.05 -36.85
N THR A 15 -11.29 -13.88 -35.73
CA THR A 15 -9.89 -14.31 -35.61
C THR A 15 -9.62 -14.95 -34.25
N VAL A 16 -9.14 -16.18 -34.33
CA VAL A 16 -8.75 -17.10 -33.25
C VAL A 16 -7.35 -16.74 -32.74
N PRO A 17 -7.05 -16.83 -31.43
CA PRO A 17 -5.70 -16.66 -30.91
C PRO A 17 -4.91 -17.96 -31.01
N VAL A 18 -3.76 -17.94 -31.68
CA VAL A 18 -2.77 -19.03 -31.62
C VAL A 18 -1.55 -18.54 -30.86
N VAL A 19 -1.40 -19.13 -29.67
CA VAL A 19 -0.25 -19.07 -28.78
C VAL A 19 0.93 -19.78 -29.45
N LEU A 20 2.09 -19.11 -29.56
CA LEU A 20 3.36 -19.78 -29.82
C LEU A 20 4.36 -19.43 -28.71
N ILE A 21 4.85 -20.49 -28.09
CA ILE A 21 5.68 -20.58 -26.89
C ILE A 21 7.13 -20.28 -27.26
N ALA A 22 7.74 -19.27 -26.63
CA ALA A 22 9.19 -19.07 -26.68
C ALA A 22 9.85 -19.78 -25.49
N MET A 23 10.51 -20.91 -25.76
CA MET A 23 11.45 -21.54 -24.84
C MET A 23 12.70 -20.68 -24.72
N VAL A 24 12.99 -20.18 -23.52
CA VAL A 24 14.30 -19.59 -23.17
C VAL A 24 15.04 -20.61 -22.33
N ALA A 25 16.13 -21.13 -22.91
CA ALA A 25 17.09 -22.01 -22.27
C ALA A 25 17.82 -21.26 -21.14
N LEU A 26 17.83 -21.84 -19.94
CA LEU A 26 18.63 -21.35 -18.81
C LEU A 26 20.02 -22.01 -18.84
N PRO A 27 21.12 -21.26 -18.64
CA PRO A 27 22.44 -21.83 -18.49
C PRO A 27 22.58 -22.55 -17.15
N THR A 28 23.05 -23.78 -17.21
CA THR A 28 23.42 -24.64 -16.07
C THR A 28 24.68 -24.10 -15.41
N PHE A 29 24.56 -23.47 -14.24
CA PHE A 29 25.70 -23.24 -13.36
C PHE A 29 26.03 -24.55 -12.65
N ALA A 30 27.08 -25.21 -13.13
CA ALA A 30 27.79 -26.25 -12.42
C ALA A 30 28.55 -25.60 -11.25
N ALA A 31 28.21 -25.99 -10.02
CA ALA A 31 29.00 -25.68 -8.83
C ALA A 31 29.58 -27.00 -8.29
N ASP A 32 30.91 -27.01 -8.18
CA ASP A 32 31.78 -28.04 -7.63
C ASP A 32 31.31 -28.63 -6.28
N PRO A 33 31.38 -29.96 -6.09
CA PRO A 33 31.25 -30.57 -4.77
C PRO A 33 32.62 -30.63 -4.09
N SER A 34 32.85 -29.75 -3.10
CA SER A 34 33.95 -29.94 -2.15
C SER A 34 33.40 -30.37 -0.78
N PRO A 35 33.77 -31.56 -0.26
CA PRO A 35 33.18 -32.13 0.95
C PRO A 35 33.92 -31.78 2.25
N SER A 36 33.11 -31.43 3.27
CA SER A 36 33.26 -31.71 4.72
C SER A 36 34.31 -30.98 5.57
N PRO A 37 34.22 -30.97 6.94
CA PRO A 37 33.10 -31.38 7.83
C PRO A 37 32.84 -30.45 9.07
N ALA A 38 31.76 -30.81 9.81
CA ALA A 38 31.55 -30.69 11.26
C ALA A 38 31.14 -29.35 11.92
N ALA A 39 29.92 -29.33 12.45
CA ALA A 39 29.62 -29.30 13.90
C ALA A 39 28.50 -28.32 14.32
N SER A 40 27.61 -28.87 15.16
CA SER A 40 26.73 -28.21 16.14
C SER A 40 25.33 -27.80 15.68
N GLU A 41 24.42 -28.72 15.94
CA GLU A 41 22.98 -28.56 16.00
C GLU A 41 22.57 -27.48 17.02
N ARG A 42 21.87 -26.45 16.55
CA ARG A 42 20.85 -25.71 17.31
C ARG A 42 19.63 -25.52 16.40
N PRO A 43 18.39 -25.69 16.88
CA PRO A 43 17.21 -25.48 16.07
C PRO A 43 17.02 -23.97 15.85
N GLU A 44 17.57 -23.47 14.76
CA GLU A 44 17.42 -22.08 14.36
C GLU A 44 16.00 -21.85 13.84
N LYS A 45 15.35 -20.92 14.53
CA LYS A 45 14.13 -20.21 14.16
C LYS A 45 14.05 -19.99 12.64
N SER A 46 13.04 -20.59 12.01
CA SER A 46 12.81 -20.48 10.56
C SER A 46 12.99 -19.04 10.07
N PRO A 47 13.81 -18.80 9.03
CA PRO A 47 13.99 -17.47 8.48
C PRO A 47 12.65 -17.00 7.95
N ARG A 48 12.14 -15.92 8.58
CA ARG A 48 11.01 -15.16 8.08
C ARG A 48 11.35 -14.73 6.65
N PRO A 49 10.47 -14.93 5.65
CA PRO A 49 10.77 -14.54 4.28
C PRO A 49 11.19 -13.07 4.28
N ALA A 50 12.39 -12.81 3.74
CA ALA A 50 12.91 -11.47 3.57
C ALA A 50 11.81 -10.64 2.88
N LYS A 51 11.42 -9.53 3.51
CA LYS A 51 10.57 -8.54 2.84
C LYS A 51 11.22 -8.23 1.51
N ALA A 52 10.54 -8.50 0.41
CA ALA A 52 10.95 -8.05 -0.91
C ALA A 52 11.42 -6.60 -0.80
N GLU A 53 12.68 -6.34 -1.17
CA GLU A 53 13.24 -5.00 -1.23
C GLU A 53 12.31 -4.16 -2.10
N LYS A 54 11.67 -3.17 -1.49
CA LYS A 54 10.91 -2.19 -2.26
C LYS A 54 11.91 -1.47 -3.14
N ALA A 55 11.77 -1.63 -4.46
CA ALA A 55 12.57 -0.91 -5.43
C ALA A 55 12.59 0.60 -5.08
N PRO A 56 13.74 1.27 -5.30
CA PRO A 56 13.88 2.68 -4.96
C PRO A 56 12.82 3.52 -5.67
N ALA A 57 12.24 4.46 -4.94
CA ALA A 57 11.28 5.42 -5.49
C ALA A 57 12.06 6.62 -6.06
N THR A 58 11.97 6.84 -7.36
CA THR A 58 12.63 7.96 -8.04
C THR A 58 11.71 9.18 -8.05
N PRO A 59 12.20 10.38 -7.69
CA PRO A 59 11.41 11.60 -7.80
C PRO A 59 11.12 11.90 -9.27
N VAL A 60 9.88 12.28 -9.56
CA VAL A 60 9.44 12.63 -10.92
C VAL A 60 8.60 13.90 -10.89
N THR A 61 8.77 14.72 -11.93
CA THR A 61 7.95 15.91 -12.18
C THR A 61 7.34 15.77 -13.57
N LEU A 62 6.01 15.80 -13.66
CA LEU A 62 5.27 15.60 -14.90
C LEU A 62 4.23 16.71 -15.05
N SER A 63 4.13 17.30 -16.23
CA SER A 63 3.07 18.26 -16.55
C SER A 63 2.10 17.61 -17.53
N GLY A 64 0.80 17.78 -17.31
CA GLY A 64 -0.20 17.17 -18.19
C GLY A 64 -1.63 17.40 -17.72
N THR A 65 -2.57 16.87 -18.50
CA THR A 65 -3.99 16.96 -18.18
C THR A 65 -4.41 15.78 -17.31
N VAL A 66 -5.04 16.06 -16.17
CA VAL A 66 -5.56 15.00 -15.29
C VAL A 66 -6.88 14.47 -15.85
N GLY A 67 -6.98 13.16 -15.98
CA GLY A 67 -8.18 12.42 -16.35
C GLY A 67 -8.60 11.44 -15.26
N THR A 68 -9.74 10.79 -15.50
CA THR A 68 -10.22 9.68 -14.70
C THR A 68 -10.56 8.50 -15.60
N ARG A 69 -10.38 7.30 -15.06
CA ARG A 69 -10.77 6.04 -15.68
C ARG A 69 -11.51 5.20 -14.65
N THR A 70 -12.44 4.37 -15.10
CA THR A 70 -13.05 3.33 -14.25
C THR A 70 -12.32 2.01 -14.50
N ASP A 71 -11.84 1.38 -13.43
CA ASP A 71 -11.20 0.06 -13.48
C ASP A 71 -12.24 -1.07 -13.65
N ALA A 72 -11.77 -2.31 -13.77
CA ALA A 72 -12.63 -3.48 -13.95
C ALA A 72 -13.54 -3.75 -12.74
N GLU A 73 -13.18 -3.21 -11.56
CA GLU A 73 -13.93 -3.33 -10.32
C GLU A 73 -14.84 -2.11 -10.05
N GLY A 74 -14.98 -1.20 -11.01
CA GLY A 74 -15.83 -0.02 -10.91
C GLY A 74 -15.24 1.13 -10.08
N ARG A 75 -13.97 1.07 -9.71
CA ARG A 75 -13.27 2.10 -8.94
C ARG A 75 -12.70 3.17 -9.86
N THR A 76 -12.67 4.40 -9.37
CA THR A 76 -12.09 5.53 -10.11
C THR A 76 -10.57 5.53 -9.94
N GLU A 77 -9.86 5.38 -11.06
CA GLU A 77 -8.44 5.61 -11.19
C GLU A 77 -8.19 7.00 -11.79
N TYR A 78 -7.12 7.66 -11.33
CA TYR A 78 -6.71 8.96 -11.87
C TYR A 78 -5.56 8.75 -12.84
N THR A 79 -5.61 9.46 -13.96
CA THR A 79 -4.58 9.40 -14.99
C THR A 79 -4.03 10.78 -15.28
N LEU A 80 -2.79 10.87 -15.73
CA LEU A 80 -2.18 12.08 -16.25
C LEU A 80 -1.81 11.84 -17.70
N THR A 81 -2.34 12.67 -18.60
CA THR A 81 -1.99 12.66 -20.02
C THR A 81 -0.93 13.72 -20.28
N THR A 82 0.29 13.28 -20.58
CA THR A 82 1.46 14.11 -20.88
C THR A 82 1.84 13.89 -22.35
N GLY A 83 1.40 14.81 -23.22
CA GLY A 83 1.58 14.65 -24.67
C GLY A 83 0.86 13.42 -25.21
N THR A 84 1.59 12.42 -25.69
CA THR A 84 1.05 11.14 -26.20
C THR A 84 0.99 10.04 -25.14
N THR A 85 1.51 10.27 -23.94
CA THR A 85 1.64 9.25 -22.90
C THR A 85 0.58 9.46 -21.83
N THR A 86 -0.12 8.39 -21.45
CA THR A 86 -1.02 8.39 -20.29
C THR A 86 -0.39 7.55 -19.18
N VAL A 87 -0.19 8.15 -18.00
CA VAL A 87 0.31 7.46 -16.81
C VAL A 87 -0.76 7.42 -15.72
N VAL A 88 -0.71 6.39 -14.87
CA VAL A 88 -1.59 6.32 -13.70
C VAL A 88 -0.98 7.13 -12.57
N ILE A 89 -1.80 7.94 -11.90
CA ILE A 89 -1.37 8.78 -10.79
C ILE A 89 -2.14 8.41 -9.52
N ASP A 90 -1.42 8.30 -8.40
CA ASP A 90 -1.99 7.93 -7.10
C ASP A 90 -1.84 9.05 -6.08
N GLY A 91 -2.96 9.56 -5.59
CA GLY A 91 -3.04 10.54 -4.50
C GLY A 91 -3.16 9.89 -3.12
N GLY A 92 -3.38 8.59 -3.07
CA GLY A 92 -3.61 7.77 -1.90
C GLY A 92 -4.77 6.80 -2.15
N PRO A 93 -4.98 5.83 -1.25
CA PRO A 93 -5.92 4.77 -1.50
C PRO A 93 -7.36 5.28 -1.61
N SER A 94 -8.08 4.81 -2.64
CA SER A 94 -9.47 5.18 -2.90
C SER A 94 -10.40 4.94 -1.70
N TRP A 95 -10.19 3.86 -0.93
CA TRP A 95 -10.99 3.56 0.27
C TRP A 95 -10.88 4.63 1.37
N PHE A 96 -9.76 5.37 1.44
CA PHE A 96 -9.56 6.36 2.50
C PHE A 96 -10.30 7.66 2.17
N TYR A 97 -10.25 8.07 0.91
CA TYR A 97 -10.80 9.33 0.44
C TYR A 97 -12.25 9.23 -0.04
N GLY A 98 -12.68 8.06 -0.54
CA GLY A 98 -13.97 7.91 -1.19
C GLY A 98 -14.16 8.97 -2.28
N ASP A 99 -15.28 9.69 -2.22
CA ASP A 99 -15.62 10.74 -3.17
C ASP A 99 -14.82 12.05 -3.00
N ASN A 100 -14.10 12.22 -1.88
CA ASN A 100 -13.33 13.42 -1.54
C ASN A 100 -11.83 13.26 -1.88
N HIS A 101 -11.54 12.58 -2.99
CA HIS A 101 -10.17 12.35 -3.43
C HIS A 101 -9.48 13.68 -3.82
N PRO A 102 -8.24 13.93 -3.36
CA PRO A 102 -7.56 15.21 -3.59
C PRO A 102 -7.35 15.51 -5.09
N LEU A 103 -7.18 14.48 -5.92
CA LEU A 103 -7.01 14.65 -7.37
C LEU A 103 -8.30 15.02 -8.11
N LYS A 104 -9.48 14.87 -7.49
CA LYS A 104 -10.77 15.14 -8.13
C LYS A 104 -10.92 16.60 -8.55
N ALA A 105 -10.38 17.54 -7.78
CA ALA A 105 -10.44 18.97 -8.07
C ALA A 105 -9.61 19.40 -9.30
N TYR A 106 -8.72 18.53 -9.77
CA TYR A 106 -7.79 18.78 -10.86
C TYR A 106 -8.19 18.07 -12.17
N VAL A 107 -9.24 17.25 -12.16
CA VAL A 107 -9.72 16.55 -13.36
C VAL A 107 -10.10 17.56 -14.44
N GLY A 108 -9.59 17.35 -15.66
CA GLY A 108 -9.75 18.23 -16.82
C GLY A 108 -8.81 19.44 -16.84
N LYS A 109 -7.98 19.65 -15.80
CA LYS A 109 -7.02 20.74 -15.75
C LYS A 109 -5.63 20.27 -16.15
N ASN A 110 -4.88 21.16 -16.77
CA ASN A 110 -3.45 20.98 -16.99
C ASN A 110 -2.69 21.42 -15.74
N VAL A 111 -1.95 20.50 -15.14
CA VAL A 111 -1.25 20.71 -13.86
C VAL A 111 0.15 20.12 -13.92
N THR A 112 1.04 20.62 -13.07
CA THR A 112 2.38 20.08 -12.86
C THR A 112 2.40 19.27 -11.58
N ILE A 113 2.58 17.96 -11.72
CA ILE A 113 2.60 17.01 -10.63
C ILE A 113 4.04 16.74 -10.21
N THR A 114 4.29 16.84 -8.90
CA THR A 114 5.53 16.38 -8.28
C THR A 114 5.24 15.14 -7.45
N GLY A 115 5.96 14.07 -7.71
CA GLY A 115 5.70 12.77 -7.09
C GLY A 115 6.92 11.88 -7.05
N SER A 116 6.67 10.59 -6.84
CA SER A 116 7.69 9.56 -6.93
C SER A 116 7.16 8.33 -7.63
N ARG A 117 7.97 7.74 -8.49
CA ARG A 117 7.67 6.50 -9.19
C ARG A 117 8.54 5.39 -8.65
N ARG A 118 7.97 4.22 -8.36
CA ARG A 118 8.78 3.05 -8.00
C ARG A 118 9.30 2.39 -9.27
N GLY A 119 10.56 1.95 -9.26
CA GLY A 119 11.16 1.22 -10.38
C GLY A 119 10.34 -0.04 -10.74
N GLY A 120 9.93 -0.14 -12.00
CA GLY A 120 9.08 -1.24 -12.51
C GLY A 120 7.58 -0.94 -12.52
N ASP A 121 7.11 0.07 -11.79
CA ASP A 121 5.68 0.41 -11.73
C ASP A 121 5.32 1.43 -12.81
N THR A 122 4.10 1.39 -13.33
CA THR A 122 3.53 2.41 -14.26
C THR A 122 2.80 3.53 -13.54
N GLU A 123 2.78 3.46 -12.21
CA GLU A 123 2.07 4.36 -11.31
C GLU A 123 3.02 5.41 -10.71
N VAL A 124 2.53 6.64 -10.63
CA VAL A 124 3.23 7.77 -10.01
C VAL A 124 2.51 8.17 -8.72
N ASP A 125 3.21 8.05 -7.60
CA ASP A 125 2.72 8.48 -6.28
C ASP A 125 2.84 10.01 -6.17
N VAL A 126 1.71 10.71 -6.16
CA VAL A 126 1.63 12.17 -6.17
C VAL A 126 1.86 12.73 -4.77
N LYS A 127 2.78 13.70 -4.66
CA LYS A 127 3.04 14.43 -3.43
C LYS A 127 2.50 15.86 -3.48
N ALA A 128 2.64 16.52 -4.64
CA ALA A 128 2.18 17.88 -4.85
C ALA A 128 1.63 18.08 -6.27
N VAL A 129 0.72 19.03 -6.41
CA VAL A 129 0.13 19.49 -7.67
C VAL A 129 0.30 21.01 -7.73
N ASP A 130 0.92 21.50 -8.80
CA ASP A 130 1.28 22.92 -9.01
C ASP A 130 2.03 23.52 -7.82
N GLY A 131 2.97 22.76 -7.25
CA GLY A 131 3.72 23.15 -6.06
C GLY A 131 2.94 23.07 -4.74
N THR A 132 1.64 22.78 -4.78
CA THR A 132 0.79 22.62 -3.58
C THR A 132 0.80 21.16 -3.14
N ALA A 133 1.24 20.88 -1.92
CA ALA A 133 1.20 19.53 -1.37
C ALA A 133 -0.25 19.04 -1.22
N ILE A 134 -0.57 17.88 -1.78
CA ILE A 134 -1.91 17.28 -1.68
C ILE A 134 -2.09 16.47 -0.39
N ARG A 135 -1.00 16.29 0.36
CA ARG A 135 -0.94 15.53 1.61
C ARG A 135 -0.38 16.40 2.71
N ALA A 136 -0.91 16.23 3.91
CA ALA A 136 -0.31 16.82 5.11
C ALA A 136 1.13 16.30 5.28
N ALA A 137 1.99 17.15 5.84
CA ALA A 137 3.36 16.76 6.15
C ALA A 137 3.39 15.59 7.15
N GLY A 138 4.41 14.72 7.01
CA GLY A 138 4.61 13.57 7.89
C GLY A 138 3.92 12.29 7.40
N ARG A 139 3.54 11.43 8.36
CA ARG A 139 2.97 10.11 8.04
C ARG A 139 1.54 10.28 7.53
N PRO A 140 1.19 9.72 6.36
CA PRO A 140 -0.14 9.91 5.80
C PRO A 140 -1.22 9.32 6.72
N ALA A 141 -2.41 9.92 6.71
CA ALA A 141 -3.48 9.58 7.66
C ALA A 141 -3.99 8.13 7.51
N TRP A 142 -3.87 7.52 6.32
CA TRP A 142 -4.16 6.10 6.10
C TRP A 142 -3.04 5.16 6.58
N ALA A 143 -1.82 5.68 6.78
CA ALA A 143 -0.69 4.90 7.27
C ALA A 143 -0.74 4.73 8.79
N GLY A 144 -1.52 3.74 9.21
CA GLY A 144 -1.55 3.26 10.60
C GLY A 144 -2.25 1.92 10.77
N GLY A 145 -2.74 1.33 9.67
CA GLY A 145 -3.55 0.13 9.67
C GLY A 145 -4.88 0.32 10.40
N TRP A 146 -5.63 -0.78 10.49
CA TRP A 146 -6.96 -0.79 11.10
C TRP A 146 -6.99 -0.32 12.56
N LYS A 147 -5.88 -0.44 13.30
CA LYS A 147 -5.80 -0.01 14.71
C LYS A 147 -5.85 1.50 14.89
N ARG A 148 -5.26 2.26 13.96
CA ARG A 148 -5.26 3.73 14.01
C ARG A 148 -6.44 4.32 13.24
N VAL A 149 -6.76 3.75 12.08
CA VAL A 149 -7.78 4.28 11.17
C VAL A 149 -9.19 3.82 11.56
N GLY A 150 -9.30 2.79 12.40
CA GLY A 150 -10.58 2.30 12.93
C GLY A 150 -11.48 1.72 11.83
N ALA A 151 -12.80 1.89 12.01
CA ALA A 151 -13.84 1.32 11.14
C ALA A 151 -13.76 1.73 9.67
N ARG A 152 -13.04 2.81 9.35
CA ARG A 152 -12.81 3.24 7.96
C ARG A 152 -11.81 2.35 7.21
N HIS A 153 -11.03 1.54 7.90
CA HIS A 153 -10.06 0.66 7.27
C HIS A 153 -10.72 -0.64 6.82
N PRO A 154 -10.52 -1.12 5.57
CA PRO A 154 -11.19 -2.32 5.05
C PRO A 154 -10.89 -3.58 5.86
N GLY A 155 -9.72 -3.66 6.50
CA GLY A 155 -9.33 -4.75 7.39
C GLY A 155 -9.85 -4.66 8.85
N TRP A 156 -10.61 -3.62 9.20
CA TRP A 156 -11.17 -3.44 10.54
C TRP A 156 -12.44 -4.28 10.74
N THR A 157 -12.60 -4.85 11.93
CA THR A 157 -13.88 -5.40 12.40
C THR A 157 -14.03 -5.07 13.89
N GLN A 158 -15.28 -4.98 14.38
CA GLN A 158 -15.56 -4.76 15.80
C GLN A 158 -14.88 -5.83 16.66
N GLU A 159 -15.02 -7.10 16.28
CA GLU A 159 -14.39 -8.24 16.96
C GLU A 159 -12.85 -8.11 17.06
N LYS A 160 -12.18 -7.65 16.00
CA LYS A 160 -10.73 -7.41 16.01
C LYS A 160 -10.36 -6.29 16.96
N MET A 161 -11.17 -5.23 17.02
CA MET A 161 -10.97 -4.12 17.94
C MET A 161 -11.15 -4.58 19.39
N ASP A 162 -12.21 -5.32 19.68
CA ASP A 162 -12.49 -5.85 21.03
C ASP A 162 -11.37 -6.79 21.49
N ARG A 163 -10.92 -7.70 20.62
CA ARG A 163 -9.80 -8.59 20.90
C ARG A 163 -8.51 -7.83 21.17
N TRP A 164 -8.28 -6.73 20.47
CA TRP A 164 -7.11 -5.89 20.70
C TRP A 164 -7.20 -5.10 22.00
N ASN A 165 -8.37 -4.56 22.34
CA ASN A 165 -8.63 -3.89 23.61
C ASN A 165 -8.46 -4.84 24.79
N ALA A 166 -9.01 -6.06 24.71
CA ALA A 166 -8.84 -7.09 25.73
C ALA A 166 -7.36 -7.41 25.98
N ARG A 167 -6.58 -7.64 24.91
CA ARG A 167 -5.12 -7.88 25.03
C ARG A 167 -4.36 -6.70 25.63
N ARG A 168 -4.80 -5.46 25.39
CA ARG A 168 -4.18 -4.27 26.00
C ARG A 168 -4.49 -4.18 27.48
N ALA A 169 -5.74 -4.46 27.88
CA ALA A 169 -6.13 -4.51 29.27
C ALA A 169 -5.36 -5.62 30.03
N ASP A 170 -5.27 -6.82 29.45
CA ASP A 170 -4.50 -7.92 30.03
C ASP A 170 -3.01 -7.56 30.18
N LYS A 171 -2.44 -6.85 29.19
CA LYS A 171 -1.05 -6.39 29.25
C LYS A 171 -0.86 -5.30 30.31
N ALA A 172 -1.79 -4.35 30.44
CA ALA A 172 -1.74 -3.35 31.50
C ALA A 172 -1.74 -4.04 32.88
N LYS A 173 -2.64 -5.02 33.06
CA LYS A 173 -2.75 -5.89 34.25
C LYS A 173 -1.48 -6.65 34.56
N ALA A 174 -0.86 -7.24 33.55
CA ALA A 174 0.41 -7.94 33.71
C ALA A 174 1.56 -7.00 34.11
N LEU A 175 1.51 -5.74 33.66
CA LEU A 175 2.51 -4.71 33.99
C LEU A 175 2.18 -3.96 35.30
N GLY A 176 1.04 -4.24 35.94
CA GLY A 176 0.62 -3.58 37.17
C GLY A 176 0.31 -2.08 37.00
N LEU A 177 0.02 -1.62 35.78
CA LEU A 177 -0.25 -0.21 35.44
C LEU A 177 -1.66 0.25 35.87
N ASP A 178 -2.51 -0.71 36.19
CA ASP A 178 -3.88 -0.64 36.67
C ASP A 178 -3.96 -0.80 38.21
N CYS A 179 -2.81 -0.79 38.89
CA CYS A 179 -2.71 -0.81 40.34
C CYS A 179 -2.50 0.60 40.89
N PHE A 180 -3.48 1.10 41.66
CA PHE A 180 -3.41 2.38 42.37
C PHE A 180 -3.49 2.13 43.89
N PRO A 181 -2.53 2.61 44.71
CA PRO A 181 -1.38 3.45 44.37
C PRO A 181 -0.24 2.68 43.66
N PRO A 182 0.49 3.34 42.74
CA PRO A 182 1.57 2.72 41.97
C PRO A 182 2.68 2.23 42.92
N GLY A 183 3.01 0.94 42.85
CA GLY A 183 4.06 0.30 43.67
C GLY A 183 3.58 -0.74 44.69
N GLN A 184 2.26 -0.95 44.87
CA GLN A 184 1.75 -1.95 45.83
C GLN A 184 1.36 -3.30 45.24
N CYS A 185 1.30 -3.44 43.92
CA CYS A 185 1.04 -4.73 43.31
C CYS A 185 2.32 -5.57 43.25
N LYS A 186 2.36 -6.65 44.05
CA LYS A 186 3.38 -7.69 43.95
C LYS A 186 3.47 -8.19 42.52
N VAL A 187 4.57 -7.85 41.84
CA VAL A 187 4.95 -8.47 40.57
C VAL A 187 5.02 -9.97 40.81
N LYS A 188 4.21 -10.77 40.12
CA LYS A 188 4.40 -12.22 40.12
C LYS A 188 5.78 -12.49 39.49
N PRO A 189 6.73 -13.14 40.18
CA PRO A 189 8.05 -13.40 39.60
C PRO A 189 7.89 -14.48 38.54
N GLY A 190 7.88 -14.09 37.27
CA GLY A 190 7.69 -15.04 36.18
C GLY A 190 7.76 -14.42 34.79
N LYS A 191 8.99 -14.43 34.25
CA LYS A 191 9.42 -14.12 32.87
C LYS A 191 9.55 -12.63 32.48
N GLY A 192 10.77 -12.13 32.71
CA GLY A 192 11.53 -11.28 31.78
C GLY A 192 10.82 -10.03 31.29
N ALA A 193 10.91 -8.95 32.07
CA ALA A 193 10.49 -7.62 31.65
C ALA A 193 11.31 -7.16 30.43
N PRO A 194 10.67 -6.70 29.33
CA PRO A 194 11.37 -5.95 28.29
C PRO A 194 11.68 -4.52 28.77
N ALA A 195 12.80 -3.98 28.28
CA ALA A 195 13.38 -2.70 28.67
C ALA A 195 12.42 -1.49 28.49
N PRO A 196 12.60 -0.42 29.30
CA PRO A 196 11.71 0.74 29.36
C PRO A 196 11.68 1.64 28.11
N ASP A 197 12.52 1.38 27.09
CA ASP A 197 12.69 2.27 25.94
C ASP A 197 11.60 2.12 24.84
N ASP A 198 10.67 1.17 24.99
CA ASP A 198 9.62 0.86 23.99
C ASP A 198 8.25 1.53 24.25
N LEU A 199 8.16 2.49 25.18
CA LEU A 199 6.91 3.22 25.45
C LEU A 199 6.81 4.47 24.55
N PRO A 200 5.81 4.57 23.65
CA PRO A 200 5.53 5.83 22.97
C PRO A 200 5.01 6.86 23.98
N ASN A 201 5.73 7.98 24.05
CA ASN A 201 5.43 9.16 24.85
C ASN A 201 3.95 9.60 24.64
N PRO A 202 3.13 9.71 25.70
CA PRO A 202 1.74 10.16 25.58
C PRO A 202 1.59 11.67 25.35
N ASP A 203 2.65 12.48 25.42
CA ASP A 203 2.54 13.95 25.37
C ASP A 203 2.98 14.59 24.04
N ALA A 204 2.20 14.36 22.98
CA ALA A 204 2.26 15.22 21.79
C ALA A 204 0.86 15.37 21.18
N GLY A 205 0.06 16.27 21.77
CA GLY A 205 -1.28 16.60 21.30
C GLY A 205 -1.92 17.72 22.10
N GLY A 206 -1.32 18.92 22.03
CA GLY A 206 -1.95 20.22 22.29
C GLY A 206 -1.75 21.10 21.06
#